data_AF-A0A7V9CK05-F1
#
_entry.id   AF-A0A7V9CK05-F1
#
_cell.length_a   1.000
_cell.length_b   1.000
_cell.length_c   1.000
_cell.angle_alpha   90.00
_cell.angle_beta   90.00
_cell.angle_gamma   90.00
#
_symmetry.space_group_name_H-M   'P 1'
#
loop_
_entity.id
_entity.type
_entity.pdbx_description
1 polymer ?
#
loop_
_entity_poly.entity_id
_entity_poly.type
_entity_poly.pdbx_seq_one_letter_code
_entity_poly.pdbx_strand_id
1 'polypeptide(L)'
;MSQHAALAAVTLALRALLDGAFRTAASTDRALADVILTTLPVDRARSVHHRPQVNLTMVTALDHAGARNAPRLGLRGPEASSEPAQQVSLLYMVTAYGPEEDDVMAQRAMGVAMHALHANPVLDRIDLDVLFPHTGQTAPLEQVRVTQASLTREQIVAWWLAFHTPYRLTSAYQVGPVPLG
;
A
#
# COMPACT_ATOMS: atom_id res chain seq x y z
N MET A 1 -8.10 -9.18 20.25
CA MET A 1 -6.73 -8.75 20.62
C MET A 1 -6.36 -7.61 19.69
N SER A 2 -6.00 -6.43 20.19
CA SER A 2 -5.76 -5.28 19.30
C SER A 2 -4.57 -5.48 18.35
N GLN A 3 -4.83 -5.57 17.05
CA GLN A 3 -3.82 -5.63 15.99
C GLN A 3 -3.44 -4.22 15.50
N HIS A 4 -2.91 -3.40 16.40
CA HIS A 4 -2.58 -2.00 16.11
C HIS A 4 -1.46 -1.82 15.07
N ALA A 5 -0.63 -2.83 14.82
CA ALA A 5 0.39 -2.75 13.76
C ALA A 5 -0.09 -3.29 12.40
N ALA A 6 -1.34 -3.76 12.27
CA ALA A 6 -1.85 -4.33 11.02
C ALA A 6 -1.69 -3.38 9.82
N LEU A 7 -1.99 -2.09 10.03
CA LEU A 7 -1.85 -1.03 9.03
C LEU A 7 -0.39 -0.86 8.56
N ALA A 8 0.53 -0.86 9.53
CA ALA A 8 1.96 -0.74 9.26
C ALA A 8 2.48 -2.00 8.55
N ALA A 9 2.00 -3.19 8.95
CA ALA A 9 2.35 -4.45 8.33
C ALA A 9 1.97 -4.51 6.86
N VAL A 10 0.75 -4.06 6.51
CA VAL A 10 0.30 -3.95 5.12
C VAL A 10 1.20 -3.00 4.33
N THR A 11 1.58 -1.86 4.92
CA THR A 11 2.50 -0.91 4.27
C THR A 11 3.87 -1.53 4.00
N LEU A 12 4.42 -2.27 4.96
CA LEU A 12 5.70 -2.98 4.80
C LEU A 12 5.60 -4.12 3.78
N ALA A 13 4.50 -4.88 3.77
CA ALA A 13 4.27 -5.95 2.81
C ALA A 13 4.19 -5.41 1.37
N LEU A 14 3.43 -4.34 1.14
CA LEU A 14 3.37 -3.66 -0.15
C LEU A 14 4.74 -3.14 -0.59
N ARG A 15 5.50 -2.53 0.33
CA ARG A 15 6.86 -2.08 0.05
C ARG A 15 7.76 -3.24 -0.33
N ALA A 16 7.74 -4.33 0.42
CA ALA A 16 8.56 -5.51 0.16
C ALA A 16 8.22 -6.16 -1.20
N LEU A 17 6.94 -6.19 -1.56
CA LEU A 17 6.47 -6.63 -2.87
C LEU A 17 7.04 -5.75 -4.00
N LEU A 18 6.95 -4.43 -3.86
CA LEU A 18 7.51 -3.49 -4.83
C LEU A 18 9.04 -3.62 -4.91
N ASP A 19 9.73 -3.72 -3.77
CA ASP A 19 11.17 -3.95 -3.70
C ASP A 19 11.57 -5.22 -4.47
N GLY A 20 10.81 -6.31 -4.30
CA GLY A 20 11.00 -7.55 -5.05
C GLY A 20 10.80 -7.36 -6.56
N ALA A 21 9.73 -6.66 -6.96
CA ALA A 21 9.44 -6.39 -8.36
C ALA A 21 10.52 -5.54 -9.04
N PHE A 22 11.02 -4.49 -8.36
CA PHE A 22 12.12 -3.68 -8.89
C PHE A 22 13.44 -4.45 -8.98
N ARG A 23 13.74 -5.35 -8.03
CA ARG A 23 14.89 -6.26 -8.16
C ARG A 23 14.79 -7.17 -9.38
N THR A 24 13.60 -7.74 -9.64
CA THR A 24 13.37 -8.57 -10.83
C THR A 24 13.43 -7.76 -12.11
N ALA A 25 12.85 -6.55 -12.14
CA ALA A 25 12.93 -5.70 -13.32
C ALA A 25 14.36 -5.24 -13.61
N ALA A 26 15.16 -4.99 -12.56
CA ALA A 26 16.55 -4.60 -12.65
C ALA A 26 17.46 -5.66 -13.28
N SER A 27 17.10 -6.96 -13.26
CA SER A 27 17.88 -7.99 -13.94
C SER A 27 17.82 -7.87 -15.46
N THR A 28 16.77 -7.26 -15.99
CA THR A 28 16.56 -7.03 -17.43
C THR A 28 16.93 -5.60 -17.82
N ASP A 29 16.69 -4.64 -16.93
CA ASP A 29 16.82 -3.22 -17.20
C ASP A 29 17.55 -2.51 -16.06
N ARG A 30 18.84 -2.25 -16.28
CA ARG A 30 19.74 -1.68 -15.28
C ARG A 30 19.31 -0.28 -14.80
N ALA A 31 18.57 0.48 -15.60
CA ALA A 31 18.10 1.81 -15.20
C ALA A 31 17.12 1.72 -14.00
N LEU A 32 16.43 0.59 -13.84
CA LEU A 32 15.50 0.36 -12.73
C LEU A 32 16.19 -0.12 -11.44
N ALA A 33 17.47 -0.51 -11.50
CA ALA A 33 18.23 -0.95 -10.33
C ALA A 33 18.41 0.16 -9.29
N ASP A 34 18.46 1.41 -9.76
CA ASP A 34 18.69 2.58 -8.92
C ASP A 34 17.40 3.21 -8.37
N VAL A 35 16.23 2.58 -8.58
CA VAL A 35 14.95 3.08 -8.06
C VAL A 35 14.93 3.00 -6.54
N ILE A 36 14.66 4.14 -5.89
CA ILE A 36 14.47 4.21 -4.45
C ILE A 36 12.99 4.02 -4.12
N LEU A 37 12.68 3.15 -3.16
CA LEU A 37 11.33 2.99 -2.61
C LEU A 37 11.18 3.69 -1.26
N THR A 38 10.15 4.51 -1.13
CA THR A 38 9.81 5.22 0.12
C THR A 38 8.35 5.01 0.50
N THR A 39 8.06 5.17 1.78
CA THR A 39 6.69 5.12 2.34
C THR A 39 6.37 6.38 3.13
N LEU A 40 6.82 7.53 2.62
CA LEU A 40 6.75 8.82 3.30
C LEU A 40 5.49 9.58 2.86
N PRO A 41 5.08 10.60 3.64
CA PRO A 41 4.16 11.63 3.16
C PRO A 41 4.65 12.23 1.84
N VAL A 42 3.72 12.57 0.94
CA VAL A 42 4.04 13.02 -0.44
C VAL A 42 4.93 14.26 -0.45
N ASP A 43 4.74 15.17 0.51
CA ASP A 43 5.52 16.39 0.69
C ASP A 43 6.99 16.14 1.04
N ARG A 44 7.28 14.99 1.66
CA ARG A 44 8.64 14.59 2.09
C ARG A 44 9.22 13.44 1.28
N ALA A 45 8.43 12.89 0.37
CA ALA A 45 8.80 11.70 -0.38
C ALA A 45 10.08 11.96 -1.18
N ARG A 46 10.14 13.05 -1.95
CA ARG A 46 11.28 13.35 -2.82
C ARG A 46 12.51 13.74 -1.99
N SER A 47 13.38 12.78 -1.73
CA SER A 47 14.60 12.96 -0.96
C SER A 47 15.86 13.07 -1.83
N VAL A 48 15.87 12.41 -2.99
CA VAL A 48 17.04 12.35 -3.89
C VAL A 48 16.63 12.76 -5.30
N HIS A 49 17.19 13.87 -5.80
CA HIS A 49 16.79 14.44 -7.09
C HIS A 49 17.44 13.78 -8.31
N HIS A 50 18.56 13.09 -8.14
CA HIS A 50 19.34 12.48 -9.23
C HIS A 50 19.05 10.98 -9.42
N ARG A 51 18.08 10.42 -8.69
CA ARG A 51 17.69 9.01 -8.81
C ARG A 51 16.20 8.88 -9.10
N PRO A 52 15.80 7.84 -9.84
CA PRO A 52 14.40 7.48 -9.94
C PRO A 52 13.89 7.02 -8.57
N GLN A 53 12.64 7.34 -8.27
CA GLN A 53 12.03 7.02 -6.99
C GLN A 53 10.56 6.69 -7.17
N VAL A 54 10.07 5.72 -6.41
CA VAL A 54 8.65 5.44 -6.26
C VAL A 54 8.30 5.51 -4.79
N ASN A 55 7.24 6.24 -4.47
CA ASN A 55 6.77 6.44 -3.11
C ASN A 55 5.37 5.87 -2.94
N LEU A 56 5.16 5.10 -1.87
CA LEU A 56 3.88 4.52 -1.49
C LEU A 56 3.36 5.22 -0.22
N THR A 57 2.40 6.13 -0.37
CA THR A 57 1.81 6.86 0.75
C THR A 57 0.43 6.31 1.08
N MET A 58 0.16 6.00 2.36
CA MET A 58 -1.21 5.80 2.82
C MET A 58 -1.90 7.16 2.97
N VAL A 59 -2.97 7.39 2.19
CA VAL A 59 -3.71 8.66 2.17
C VAL A 59 -4.81 8.68 3.22
N THR A 60 -5.55 7.58 3.35
CA THR A 60 -6.63 7.47 4.32
C THR A 60 -6.93 6.01 4.66
N ALA A 61 -7.49 5.79 5.86
CA ALA A 61 -8.06 4.52 6.29
C ALA A 61 -9.57 4.75 6.48
N LEU A 62 -10.38 4.04 5.70
CA LEU A 62 -11.84 4.12 5.72
C LEU A 62 -12.40 2.82 6.26
N ASP A 63 -13.55 2.85 6.94
CA ASP A 63 -14.21 1.60 7.31
C ASP A 63 -14.55 0.77 6.07
N HIS A 64 -14.35 -0.54 6.17
CA HIS A 64 -14.69 -1.46 5.10
C HIS A 64 -16.21 -1.67 5.05
N ALA A 65 -16.86 -1.16 4.01
CA ALA A 65 -18.31 -1.20 3.87
C ALA A 65 -18.88 -2.63 3.95
N GLY A 66 -18.17 -3.63 3.43
CA GLY A 66 -18.58 -5.05 3.50
C GLY A 66 -18.56 -5.65 4.91
N ALA A 67 -17.85 -5.02 5.85
CA ALA A 67 -17.76 -5.48 7.24
C ALA A 67 -18.82 -4.85 8.15
N ARG A 68 -19.43 -3.74 7.71
CA ARG A 68 -20.36 -2.94 8.53
C ARG A 68 -21.66 -3.66 8.88
N ASN A 69 -21.96 -4.83 8.29
CA ASN A 69 -23.20 -5.58 8.51
C ASN A 69 -23.03 -7.11 8.58
N ALA A 70 -21.81 -7.62 8.74
CA ALA A 70 -21.59 -9.07 8.74
C ALA A 70 -21.56 -9.63 10.19
N PRO A 71 -22.63 -10.29 10.68
CA PRO A 71 -22.40 -11.35 11.67
C PRO A 71 -21.45 -12.36 11.02
N ARG A 72 -20.48 -12.90 11.79
CA ARG A 72 -19.60 -13.97 11.27
C ARG A 72 -20.46 -15.17 10.88
N LEU A 73 -20.90 -15.22 9.61
CA LEU A 73 -21.78 -16.26 9.07
C LEU A 73 -21.03 -17.60 9.15
N GLY A 74 -21.48 -18.48 10.04
CA GLY A 74 -20.95 -19.84 10.20
C GLY A 74 -20.48 -20.20 11.61
N LEU A 75 -20.32 -19.24 12.53
CA LEU A 75 -20.00 -19.55 13.92
C LEU A 75 -21.29 -19.86 14.71
N ARG A 76 -21.38 -21.06 15.27
CA ARG A 76 -22.41 -21.47 16.25
C ARG A 76 -21.72 -21.74 17.58
N GLY A 77 -22.28 -21.23 18.68
CA GLY A 77 -21.74 -21.40 20.03
C GLY A 77 -21.07 -20.12 20.58
N PRO A 78 -20.39 -20.18 21.74
CA PRO A 78 -19.75 -19.02 22.39
C PRO A 78 -18.63 -18.35 21.57
N GLU A 79 -18.26 -18.90 20.41
CA GLU A 79 -17.38 -18.26 19.44
C GLU A 79 -18.11 -17.31 18.47
N ALA A 80 -19.44 -17.42 18.37
CA ALA A 80 -20.29 -16.45 17.68
C ALA A 80 -20.36 -15.09 18.40
N SER A 81 -19.92 -15.05 19.67
CA SER A 81 -19.82 -13.86 20.52
C SER A 81 -18.47 -13.16 20.47
N SER A 82 -17.54 -13.56 19.58
CA SER A 82 -16.36 -12.72 19.33
C SER A 82 -16.82 -11.39 18.75
N GLU A 83 -16.50 -10.27 19.41
CA GLU A 83 -16.83 -8.93 18.93
C GLU A 83 -16.44 -8.78 17.45
N PRO A 84 -17.29 -8.13 16.62
CA PRO A 84 -16.96 -7.90 15.22
C PRO A 84 -15.71 -7.03 15.15
N ALA A 85 -14.58 -7.64 14.78
CA ALA A 85 -13.33 -6.91 14.57
C ALA A 85 -13.58 -5.84 13.50
N GLN A 86 -13.36 -4.57 13.85
CA GLN A 86 -13.45 -3.48 12.89
C GLN A 86 -12.52 -3.79 11.72
N GLN A 87 -13.06 -3.71 10.51
CA GLN A 87 -12.28 -3.88 9.29
C GLN A 87 -12.19 -2.54 8.56
N VAL A 88 -11.00 -2.23 8.06
CA VAL A 88 -10.73 -1.00 7.33
C VAL A 88 -10.22 -1.30 5.93
N SER A 89 -10.48 -0.37 5.02
CA SER A 89 -9.90 -0.27 3.69
C SER A 89 -8.90 0.88 3.68
N LEU A 90 -7.69 0.60 3.21
CA LEU A 90 -6.59 1.53 3.17
C LEU A 90 -6.45 2.06 1.75
N LEU A 91 -6.53 3.37 1.60
CA LEU A 91 -6.28 4.01 0.31
C LEU A 91 -4.81 4.41 0.25
N TYR A 92 -4.07 3.75 -0.64
CA TYR A 92 -2.69 4.07 -0.95
C TYR A 92 -2.60 4.86 -2.25
N MET A 93 -1.57 5.70 -2.31
CA MET A 93 -1.19 6.45 -3.49
C MET A 93 0.26 6.12 -3.81
N VAL A 94 0.51 5.67 -5.04
CA VAL A 94 1.83 5.42 -5.59
C VAL A 94 2.22 6.62 -6.42
N THR A 95 3.30 7.31 -6.07
CA THR A 95 3.82 8.46 -6.80
C THR A 95 5.21 8.14 -7.35
N ALA A 96 5.45 8.44 -8.64
CA ALA A 96 6.74 8.22 -9.28
C ALA A 96 7.48 9.54 -9.52
N TYR A 97 8.79 9.51 -9.35
CA TYR A 97 9.70 10.64 -9.56
C TYR A 97 10.86 10.18 -10.44
N GLY A 98 11.13 10.90 -11.52
CA GLY A 98 12.27 10.65 -12.40
C GLY A 98 13.53 11.37 -11.91
N PRO A 99 14.74 10.92 -12.25
CA PRO A 99 15.97 11.67 -12.00
C PRO A 99 15.97 12.97 -12.82
N GLU A 100 16.37 14.09 -12.22
CA GLU A 100 16.53 15.38 -12.93
C GLU A 100 15.32 15.79 -13.80
N GLU A 101 14.11 15.44 -13.37
CA GLU A 101 12.85 15.71 -14.10
C GLU A 101 12.67 14.88 -15.40
N ASP A 102 13.39 13.76 -15.54
CA ASP A 102 13.11 12.75 -16.56
C ASP A 102 11.81 12.00 -16.28
N ASP A 103 10.71 12.57 -16.78
CA ASP A 103 9.37 11.99 -16.66
C ASP A 103 9.24 10.61 -17.33
N VAL A 104 10.08 10.28 -18.33
CA VAL A 104 10.04 8.97 -19.00
C VAL A 104 10.51 7.88 -18.03
N MET A 105 11.57 8.15 -17.28
CA MET A 105 12.02 7.20 -16.25
C MET A 105 10.99 7.08 -15.11
N ALA A 106 10.31 8.17 -14.74
CA ALA A 106 9.21 8.13 -13.79
C ALA A 106 8.05 7.24 -14.28
N GLN A 107 7.68 7.35 -15.56
CA GLN A 107 6.64 6.53 -16.20
C GLN A 107 7.03 5.05 -16.24
N ARG A 108 8.29 4.74 -16.54
CA ARG A 108 8.80 3.36 -16.52
C ARG A 108 8.74 2.75 -15.12
N ALA A 109 9.21 3.48 -14.11
CA ALA A 109 9.14 3.03 -12.73
C ALA A 109 7.69 2.85 -12.27
N MET A 110 6.78 3.75 -12.67
CA MET A 110 5.34 3.59 -12.43
C MET A 110 4.80 2.32 -13.09
N GLY A 111 5.18 2.03 -14.34
CA GLY A 111 4.78 0.82 -15.05
C GLY A 111 5.15 -0.46 -14.30
N VAL A 112 6.36 -0.53 -13.76
CA VAL A 112 6.83 -1.67 -12.93
C VAL A 112 5.98 -1.80 -11.66
N ALA A 113 5.77 -0.69 -10.95
CA ALA A 113 4.98 -0.69 -9.73
C ALA A 113 3.52 -1.12 -9.98
N MET A 114 2.89 -0.57 -11.03
CA MET A 114 1.52 -0.91 -11.41
C MET A 114 1.40 -2.39 -11.81
N HIS A 115 2.33 -2.89 -12.63
CA HIS A 115 2.37 -4.30 -13.02
C HIS A 115 2.53 -5.22 -11.80
N ALA A 116 3.44 -4.88 -10.87
CA ALA A 116 3.67 -5.67 -9.68
C ALA A 116 2.42 -5.77 -8.79
N LEU A 117 1.74 -4.65 -8.55
CA LEU A 117 0.51 -4.61 -7.75
C LEU A 117 -0.66 -5.31 -8.45
N HIS A 118 -0.73 -5.22 -9.78
CA HIS A 118 -1.75 -5.91 -10.56
C HIS A 118 -1.52 -7.43 -10.61
N ALA A 119 -0.27 -7.87 -10.75
CA ALA A 119 0.09 -9.29 -10.78
C ALA A 119 -0.06 -9.97 -9.42
N ASN A 120 -0.11 -9.21 -8.33
CA ASN A 120 -0.26 -9.69 -6.96
C ASN A 120 -1.51 -9.04 -6.30
N PRO A 121 -2.72 -9.38 -6.78
CA PRO A 121 -3.95 -8.76 -6.31
C PRO A 121 -4.35 -9.16 -4.88
N VAL A 122 -3.66 -10.15 -4.30
CA VAL A 122 -3.83 -10.59 -2.92
C VAL A 122 -2.46 -10.68 -2.29
N LEU A 123 -2.27 -9.96 -1.19
CA LEU A 123 -1.15 -10.17 -0.29
C LEU A 123 -1.50 -11.38 0.56
N ASP A 124 -0.73 -12.45 0.37
CA ASP A 124 -0.79 -13.64 1.20
C ASP A 124 -0.41 -13.31 2.65
N ARG A 125 -0.47 -14.33 3.50
CA ARG A 125 -0.23 -14.26 4.95
C ARG A 125 0.88 -13.28 5.34
N ILE A 126 0.50 -12.19 6.00
CA ILE A 126 1.44 -11.21 6.57
C ILE A 126 1.68 -11.57 8.03
N ASP A 127 2.91 -11.98 8.34
CA ASP A 127 3.29 -12.38 9.68
C ASP A 127 3.70 -11.16 10.52
N LEU A 128 2.84 -10.80 11.49
CA LEU A 128 3.04 -9.64 12.35
C LEU A 128 4.19 -9.84 13.35
N ASP A 129 4.42 -11.07 13.81
CA ASP A 129 5.51 -11.37 14.74
C ASP A 129 6.88 -11.27 14.05
N VAL A 130 6.95 -11.62 12.76
CA VAL A 130 8.16 -11.45 11.94
C VAL A 130 8.45 -9.97 11.68
N LEU A 131 7.43 -9.18 11.37
CA LEU A 131 7.60 -7.75 11.05
C LEU A 131 7.79 -6.88 12.29
N PHE A 132 7.14 -7.24 13.41
CA PHE A 132 7.17 -6.49 14.66
C PHE A 132 7.39 -7.42 15.86
N PRO A 133 8.63 -7.92 16.03
CA PRO A 133 8.98 -8.75 17.18
C PRO A 133 8.65 -8.05 18.51
N HIS A 134 8.26 -8.83 19.52
CA HIS A 134 7.99 -8.35 20.90
C HIS A 134 6.77 -7.44 21.07
N THR A 135 5.89 -7.32 20.06
CA THR A 135 4.65 -6.54 20.18
C THR A 135 3.46 -7.34 20.73
N GLY A 136 3.62 -8.66 20.91
CA GLY A 136 2.56 -9.55 21.40
C GLY A 136 1.42 -9.76 20.40
N GLN A 137 1.67 -9.52 19.10
CA GLN A 137 0.70 -9.65 18.02
C GLN A 137 0.71 -11.06 17.44
N THR A 138 -0.15 -11.92 17.96
CA THR A 138 -0.07 -13.36 17.72
C THR A 138 -0.78 -13.86 16.45
N ALA A 139 -1.66 -13.04 15.86
CA ALA A 139 -2.46 -13.46 14.71
C ALA A 139 -1.94 -12.81 13.42
N PRO A 140 -1.57 -13.60 12.39
CA PRO A 140 -1.19 -13.05 11.10
C PRO A 140 -2.39 -12.41 10.39
N LEU A 141 -2.12 -11.47 9.47
CA LEU A 141 -3.16 -10.98 8.56
C LEU A 141 -3.31 -11.96 7.41
N GLU A 142 -4.51 -12.48 7.24
CA GLU A 142 -4.84 -13.40 6.16
C GLU A 142 -5.50 -12.65 4.99
N GLN A 143 -4.97 -12.85 3.78
CA GLN A 143 -5.56 -12.44 2.50
C GLN A 143 -6.01 -10.97 2.44
N VAL A 144 -5.05 -10.06 2.32
CA VAL A 144 -5.34 -8.64 2.10
C VAL A 144 -5.39 -8.35 0.60
N ARG A 145 -6.54 -7.97 0.06
CA ARG A 145 -6.69 -7.68 -1.38
C ARG A 145 -6.11 -6.32 -1.72
N VAL A 146 -5.46 -6.23 -2.88
CA VAL A 146 -4.97 -5.00 -3.50
C VAL A 146 -5.77 -4.77 -4.77
N THR A 147 -6.50 -3.66 -4.84
CA THR A 147 -7.32 -3.30 -6.00
C THR A 147 -6.92 -1.91 -6.48
N GLN A 148 -6.68 -1.74 -7.77
CA GLN A 148 -6.45 -0.40 -8.33
C GLN A 148 -7.72 0.44 -8.18
N ALA A 149 -7.57 1.64 -7.60
CA ALA A 149 -8.64 2.60 -7.44
C ALA A 149 -8.60 3.62 -8.57
N SER A 150 -9.72 3.82 -9.24
CA SER A 150 -9.87 4.89 -10.23
C SER A 150 -9.96 6.24 -9.52
N LEU A 151 -9.16 7.20 -9.96
CA LEU A 151 -9.22 8.58 -9.49
C LEU A 151 -9.91 9.46 -10.53
N THR A 152 -10.88 10.25 -10.10
CA THR A 152 -11.41 11.31 -10.96
C THR A 152 -10.42 12.47 -11.04
N ARG A 153 -10.55 13.29 -12.08
CA ARG A 153 -9.73 14.49 -12.25
C ARG A 153 -9.83 15.42 -11.04
N GLU A 154 -11.03 15.59 -10.51
CA GLU A 154 -11.32 16.45 -9.35
C GLU A 154 -10.60 15.92 -8.10
N GLN A 155 -10.60 14.60 -7.88
CA GLN A 155 -9.89 13.99 -6.76
C GLN A 155 -8.38 14.19 -6.87
N ILE A 156 -7.81 13.99 -8.07
CA ILE A 156 -6.39 14.23 -8.32
C ILE A 156 -6.03 15.68 -7.99
N VAL A 157 -6.79 16.64 -8.52
CA VAL A 157 -6.56 18.07 -8.27
C VAL A 157 -6.69 18.39 -6.78
N ALA A 158 -7.74 17.90 -6.11
CA ALA A 158 -7.98 18.16 -4.70
C ALA A 158 -6.84 17.64 -3.82
N TRP A 159 -6.35 16.42 -4.06
CA TRP A 159 -5.26 15.85 -3.28
C TRP A 159 -3.95 16.59 -3.51
N TRP A 160 -3.60 16.89 -4.76
CA TRP A 160 -2.36 17.59 -5.06
C TRP A 160 -2.35 19.03 -4.53
N LEU A 161 -3.49 19.72 -4.53
CA LEU A 161 -3.64 21.00 -3.84
C LEU A 161 -3.43 20.87 -2.33
N ALA A 162 -4.03 19.84 -1.71
CA ALA A 162 -3.92 19.60 -0.27
C ALA A 162 -2.49 19.22 0.17
N PHE A 163 -1.71 18.55 -0.67
CA PHE A 163 -0.33 18.20 -0.37
C PHE A 163 0.65 19.39 -0.47
N HIS A 164 0.23 20.53 -1.03
CA HIS A 164 1.10 21.68 -1.25
C HIS A 164 2.41 21.35 -1.99
N THR A 165 2.36 20.40 -2.93
CA THR A 165 3.51 20.02 -3.76
C THR A 165 3.17 19.97 -5.24
N PRO A 166 4.15 20.16 -6.14
CA PRO A 166 3.91 20.05 -7.57
C PRO A 166 3.38 18.66 -7.95
N TYR A 167 2.42 18.62 -8.87
CA TYR A 167 1.86 17.38 -9.39
C TYR A 167 2.96 16.42 -9.86
N ARG A 168 2.77 15.13 -9.56
CA ARG A 168 3.59 14.02 -10.07
C ARG A 168 2.69 12.91 -10.59
N LEU A 169 3.26 12.05 -11.42
CA LEU A 169 2.57 10.86 -11.91
C LEU A 169 2.14 9.98 -10.74
N THR A 170 0.84 9.67 -10.69
CA THR A 170 0.20 8.99 -9.57
C THR A 170 -0.73 7.87 -10.03
N SER A 171 -0.75 6.77 -9.28
CA SER A 171 -1.81 5.76 -9.29
C SER A 171 -2.33 5.53 -7.86
N ALA A 172 -3.59 5.12 -7.72
CA ALA A 172 -4.19 4.82 -6.41
C ALA A 172 -4.58 3.35 -6.29
N TYR A 173 -4.53 2.84 -5.07
CA TYR A 173 -4.85 1.47 -4.73
C TYR A 173 -5.65 1.42 -3.44
N GLN A 174 -6.76 0.69 -3.45
CA GLN A 174 -7.49 0.33 -2.25
C GLN A 174 -7.03 -1.04 -1.78
N VAL A 175 -6.67 -1.13 -0.50
CA VAL A 175 -6.09 -2.33 0.11
C VAL A 175 -6.90 -2.73 1.33
N GLY A 176 -7.41 -3.96 1.35
CA GLY A 176 -8.24 -4.46 2.43
C GLY A 176 -9.08 -5.69 2.03
N PRO A 177 -9.94 -6.20 2.92
CA PRO A 177 -10.16 -5.71 4.28
C PRO A 177 -8.95 -5.96 5.20
N VAL A 178 -8.70 -5.05 6.14
CA VAL A 178 -7.67 -5.20 7.18
C VAL A 178 -8.36 -5.22 8.55
N PRO A 179 -8.29 -6.31 9.33
CA PRO A 179 -8.85 -6.37 10.68
C PRO A 179 -7.99 -5.58 11.67
N LEU A 180 -8.63 -4.98 12.67
CA LEU A 180 -7.96 -4.26 13.78
C LEU A 180 -8.18 -4.92 15.17
N GLY A 181 -8.86 -6.06 15.23
CA GLY A 181 -9.34 -6.71 16.47
C GLY A 181 -8.82 -8.11 16.74
#